data_AF-A0A834D9F8-F1
#
_entry.id   AF-A0A834D9F8-F1
#
_cell.length_a   1.000
_cell.length_b   1.000
_cell.length_c   1.000
_cell.angle_alpha   90.00
_cell.angle_beta   90.00
_cell.angle_gamma   90.00
#
_symmetry.space_group_name_H-M   'P 1'
#
loop_
_entity.id
_entity.type
_entity.pdbx_description
1 polymer ?
#
loop_
_entity_poly.entity_id
_entity_poly.type
_entity_poly.pdbx_seq_one_letter_code
_entity_poly.pdbx_strand_id
1 'polypeptide(L)'
;MASTCTLIALNGKPCADANLYKNMVGSMQYLAFTRPDLTFAIHKVSKFMHNPLETQWQAVKRILRYLKHIVSTGLLISKVINLDLQAFSDSDWAADRDDRRSVKAHFIFQGPNLISWSCKQQPTVARSSAE
;
A
#
# COMPACT_ATOMS: atom_id res chain seq x y z
N MET A 1 -10.47 -12.40 10.06
CA MET A 1 -9.66 -13.35 9.26
C MET A 1 -9.04 -12.59 8.10
N ALA A 2 -7.79 -12.13 8.25
CA ALA A 2 -7.08 -11.44 7.19
C ALA A 2 -6.58 -12.48 6.17
N SER A 3 -7.35 -12.73 5.13
CA SER A 3 -6.86 -13.48 3.96
C SER A 3 -5.88 -12.58 3.22
N THR A 4 -4.63 -12.58 3.67
CA THR A 4 -3.51 -11.99 2.96
C THR A 4 -3.36 -12.77 1.66
N CYS A 5 -3.95 -12.29 0.57
CA CYS A 5 -3.65 -12.81 -0.76
C CYS A 5 -2.15 -12.58 -1.00
N THR A 6 -1.40 -13.66 -0.94
CA THR A 6 0.02 -13.68 -1.24
C THR A 6 0.19 -13.45 -2.74
N LEU A 7 0.55 -12.23 -3.13
CA LEU A 7 0.95 -11.93 -4.50
C LEU A 7 2.42 -12.36 -4.65
N ILE A 8 2.71 -13.14 -5.69
CA ILE A 8 4.02 -13.73 -5.99
C ILE A 8 4.35 -13.39 -7.45
N ALA A 9 5.61 -13.07 -7.74
CA ALA A 9 6.07 -12.63 -9.05
C ALA A 9 6.10 -13.72 -10.13
N LEU A 10 6.25 -15.00 -9.73
CA LEU A 10 6.63 -16.09 -10.65
C LEU A 10 5.51 -17.10 -10.99
N ASN A 11 4.34 -16.99 -10.36
CA ASN A 11 3.27 -17.98 -10.52
C ASN A 11 2.00 -17.34 -11.10
N GLY A 12 1.84 -17.38 -12.43
CA GLY A 12 0.58 -16.98 -13.06
C GLY A 12 0.65 -16.82 -14.58
N LYS A 13 -0.53 -16.69 -15.19
CA LYS A 13 -0.65 -16.26 -16.58
C LYS A 13 -0.39 -14.74 -16.65
N PRO A 14 0.36 -14.25 -17.67
CA PRO A 14 0.48 -12.82 -17.91
C PRO A 14 -0.90 -12.16 -18.04
N CYS A 15 -1.02 -10.93 -17.55
CA CYS A 15 -2.22 -10.13 -17.74
C CYS A 15 -2.47 -9.92 -19.23
N ALA A 16 -3.73 -10.04 -19.66
CA ALA A 16 -4.11 -9.87 -21.06
C ALA A 16 -3.78 -8.45 -21.59
N ASP A 17 -3.88 -7.44 -20.74
CA ASP A 17 -3.52 -6.05 -21.07
C ASP A 17 -2.64 -5.45 -19.96
N ALA A 18 -1.34 -5.42 -20.23
CA ALA A 18 -0.35 -4.86 -19.32
C ALA A 18 -0.42 -3.32 -19.26
N ASN A 19 -0.86 -2.65 -20.33
CA ASN A 19 -0.95 -1.18 -20.35
C ASN A 19 -2.11 -0.70 -19.48
N LEU A 20 -3.25 -1.40 -19.55
CA LEU A 20 -4.39 -1.13 -18.70
C LEU A 20 -4.06 -1.32 -17.21
N TYR A 21 -3.29 -2.37 -16.87
CA TYR A 21 -2.77 -2.55 -15.51
C TYR A 21 -1.95 -1.34 -15.05
N LYS A 22 -0.96 -0.92 -15.85
CA LYS A 22 -0.07 0.20 -15.53
C LYS A 22 -0.83 1.51 -15.35
N ASN A 23 -1.77 1.82 -16.25
CA ASN A 23 -2.60 3.01 -16.17
C ASN A 23 -3.45 3.02 -14.90
N MET A 24 -4.03 1.87 -14.55
CA MET A 24 -4.86 1.75 -13.36
C MET A 24 -4.06 1.95 -12.08
N VAL A 25 -2.92 1.27 -11.96
CA VAL A 25 -2.08 1.37 -10.76
C VAL A 25 -1.42 2.76 -10.67
N GLY A 26 -1.05 3.38 -11.79
CA GLY A 26 -0.59 4.77 -11.83
C GLY A 26 -1.64 5.74 -11.29
N SER A 27 -2.90 5.56 -11.67
CA SER A 27 -4.02 6.35 -11.13
C SER A 27 -4.23 6.11 -9.63
N MET A 28 -4.09 4.85 -9.18
CA MET A 28 -4.16 4.51 -7.75
C MET A 28 -3.05 5.15 -6.93
N GLN A 29 -1.86 5.38 -7.51
CA GLN A 29 -0.76 6.01 -6.80
C GLN A 29 -1.15 7.39 -6.24
N TYR A 30 -2.01 8.12 -6.95
CA TYR A 30 -2.57 9.37 -6.45
C TYR A 30 -3.50 9.15 -5.24
N LEU A 31 -4.32 8.11 -5.27
CA LEU A 31 -5.20 7.75 -4.14
C LEU A 31 -4.39 7.41 -2.89
N ALA A 32 -3.20 6.81 -3.02
CA ALA A 32 -2.35 6.50 -1.88
C ALA A 32 -1.96 7.75 -1.04
N PHE A 33 -1.96 8.95 -1.63
CA PHE A 33 -1.71 10.22 -0.93
C PHE A 33 -2.93 10.79 -0.20
N THR A 34 -4.14 10.32 -0.49
CA THR A 34 -5.39 10.80 0.14
C THR A 34 -6.07 9.72 0.98
N ARG A 35 -5.66 8.46 0.81
CA ARG A 35 -6.25 7.26 1.44
C ARG A 35 -5.19 6.40 2.12
N PRO A 36 -4.90 6.63 3.42
CA PRO A 36 -3.90 5.86 4.16
C PRO A 36 -4.25 4.37 4.29
N ASP A 37 -5.54 4.05 4.28
CA ASP A 37 -6.06 2.67 4.33
C ASP A 37 -5.68 1.84 3.10
N LEU A 38 -5.36 2.49 1.98
CA LEU A 38 -5.03 1.84 0.71
C LEU A 38 -3.53 1.87 0.38
N THR A 39 -2.74 2.69 1.05
CA THR A 39 -1.34 2.94 0.69
C THR A 39 -0.52 1.65 0.59
N PHE A 40 -0.69 0.72 1.54
CA PHE A 40 0.02 -0.57 1.50
C PHE A 40 -0.42 -1.45 0.32
N ALA A 41 -1.72 -1.56 0.08
CA ALA A 41 -2.26 -2.39 -1.00
C ALA A 41 -1.81 -1.89 -2.38
N ILE A 42 -1.82 -0.56 -2.56
CA ILE A 42 -1.36 0.11 -3.78
C ILE A 42 0.15 -0.09 -3.96
N HIS A 43 0.94 0.13 -2.90
CA HIS A 43 2.39 -0.11 -2.91
C HIS A 43 2.73 -1.55 -3.30
N LYS A 44 1.94 -2.54 -2.85
CA LYS A 44 2.14 -3.95 -3.19
C LYS A 44 1.89 -4.23 -4.67
N VAL A 45 0.80 -3.72 -5.26
CA VAL A 45 0.50 -3.95 -6.68
C VAL A 45 1.42 -3.15 -7.61
N SER A 46 1.95 -2.00 -7.17
CA SER A 46 2.91 -1.21 -7.97
C SER A 46 4.25 -1.92 -8.21
N LYS A 47 4.59 -2.94 -7.43
CA LYS A 47 5.81 -3.73 -7.64
C LYS A 47 5.79 -4.49 -8.97
N PHE A 48 4.62 -4.88 -9.45
CA PHE A 48 4.48 -5.74 -10.61
C PHE A 48 4.22 -4.99 -11.93
N MET A 49 4.54 -3.70 -11.98
CA MET A 49 4.34 -2.86 -13.17
C MET A 49 5.11 -3.36 -14.40
N HIS A 50 6.28 -3.98 -14.21
CA HIS A 50 7.09 -4.45 -15.32
C HIS A 50 6.48 -5.66 -16.03
N ASN A 51 5.94 -6.61 -15.26
CA ASN A 51 5.35 -7.85 -15.78
C ASN A 51 4.12 -8.25 -14.95
N PRO A 52 2.95 -7.65 -15.23
CA PRO A 52 1.74 -7.94 -14.47
C PRO A 52 1.16 -9.32 -14.82
N LEU A 53 0.75 -10.06 -13.80
CA LEU A 53 0.05 -11.35 -13.88
C LEU A 53 -1.45 -11.18 -13.60
N GLU A 54 -2.25 -12.16 -14.04
CA GLU A 54 -3.71 -12.14 -13.83
C GLU A 54 -4.09 -12.11 -12.32
N THR A 55 -3.29 -12.75 -11.46
CA THR A 55 -3.49 -12.72 -10.00
C THR A 55 -3.34 -11.32 -9.42
N GLN A 56 -2.38 -10.55 -9.92
CA GLN A 56 -2.16 -9.16 -9.52
C GLN A 56 -3.26 -8.27 -10.09
N TRP A 57 -3.73 -8.55 -11.31
CA TRP A 57 -4.89 -7.87 -11.89
C TRP A 57 -6.18 -8.09 -11.08
N GLN A 58 -6.40 -9.31 -10.57
CA GLN A 58 -7.49 -9.60 -9.63
C GLN A 58 -7.38 -8.80 -8.33
N ALA A 59 -6.17 -8.59 -7.81
CA ALA A 59 -5.94 -7.75 -6.64
C ALA A 59 -6.25 -6.28 -6.92
N VAL A 60 -5.86 -5.75 -8.07
CA VAL A 60 -6.23 -4.38 -8.51
C VAL A 60 -7.76 -4.24 -8.59
N LYS A 61 -8.46 -5.21 -9.21
CA LYS A 61 -9.94 -5.21 -9.23
C LYS A 61 -10.54 -5.27 -7.82
N ARG A 62 -9.93 -5.98 -6.87
CA ARG A 62 -10.38 -6.03 -5.48
C ARG A 62 -10.23 -4.67 -4.79
N ILE A 63 -9.12 -3.96 -5.01
CA ILE A 63 -8.91 -2.60 -4.50
C ILE A 63 -10.00 -1.66 -5.06
N LEU A 64 -10.31 -1.76 -6.36
CA LEU A 64 -11.37 -0.95 -6.98
C LEU A 64 -12.76 -1.26 -6.42
N ARG A 65 -13.07 -2.54 -6.20
CA ARG A 65 -14.33 -2.91 -5.54
C ARG A 65 -14.40 -2.32 -4.15
N TYR A 66 -13.32 -2.40 -3.36
CA TYR A 66 -13.29 -1.78 -2.03
C TYR A 66 -13.52 -0.27 -2.11
N LEU A 67 -12.80 0.45 -2.99
CA LEU A 67 -12.98 1.88 -3.24
C LEU A 67 -14.43 2.26 -3.55
N LYS A 68 -15.12 1.48 -4.38
CA LYS A 68 -16.53 1.68 -4.72
C LYS A 68 -17.46 1.63 -3.49
N HIS A 69 -17.14 0.84 -2.47
CA HIS A 69 -17.96 0.73 -1.26
C HIS A 69 -17.69 1.83 -0.23
N ILE A 70 -16.56 2.55 -0.33
CA ILE A 70 -16.16 3.56 0.66
C ILE A 70 -16.11 4.98 0.07
N VAL A 71 -16.79 5.24 -1.05
CA VAL A 71 -16.72 6.54 -1.75
C VAL A 71 -17.11 7.71 -0.85
N SER A 72 -18.04 7.50 0.10
CA SER A 72 -18.49 8.52 1.06
C SER A 72 -17.58 8.71 2.27
N THR A 73 -16.60 7.84 2.48
CA THR A 73 -15.68 7.91 3.62
C THR A 73 -14.48 8.79 3.26
N GLY A 74 -13.97 9.57 4.21
CA GLY A 74 -12.81 10.43 4.01
C GLY A 74 -12.05 10.68 5.32
N LEU A 75 -10.94 11.41 5.23
CA LEU A 75 -10.20 11.85 6.40
C LEU A 75 -10.89 13.05 7.04
N LEU A 76 -11.17 12.96 8.33
CA LEU A 76 -11.69 14.08 9.10
C LEU A 76 -10.52 14.88 9.66
N ILE A 77 -10.37 16.12 9.20
CA ILE A 77 -9.42 17.08 9.77
C ILE A 77 -10.21 18.11 10.54
N SER A 78 -9.95 18.20 11.85
CA SER A 78 -10.61 19.13 12.75
C SER A 78 -9.66 20.24 13.18
N LYS A 79 -10.19 21.39 13.60
CA LYS A 79 -9.36 22.44 14.21
C LYS A 79 -8.82 21.93 15.54
N VAL A 80 -7.52 22.06 15.75
CA VAL A 80 -6.85 21.64 17.00
C VAL A 80 -6.09 22.83 17.55
N ILE A 81 -6.14 23.01 18.87
CA ILE A 81 -5.42 24.07 19.58
C ILE A 81 -4.01 23.59 19.96
N ASN A 82 -3.88 22.32 20.32
CA ASN A 82 -2.60 21.67 20.60
C ASN A 82 -1.97 21.16 19.28
N LEU A 83 -0.71 21.53 19.03
CA LEU A 83 0.04 21.17 17.82
C LEU A 83 1.05 20.04 18.06
N ASP A 84 0.89 19.27 19.14
CA ASP A 84 1.72 18.11 19.43
C ASP A 84 1.77 17.14 18.24
N LEU A 85 3.00 16.80 17.86
CA LEU A 85 3.28 15.89 16.75
C LEU A 85 3.51 14.48 17.30
N GLN A 86 2.73 13.52 16.82
CA GLN A 86 2.87 12.11 17.17
C GLN A 86 3.20 11.32 15.91
N ALA A 87 4.27 10.52 15.96
CA ALA A 87 4.69 9.68 14.86
C ALA A 87 4.65 8.21 15.27
N PHE A 88 3.99 7.40 14.45
CA PHE A 88 3.96 5.95 14.57
C PHE A 88 4.73 5.37 13.39
N SER A 89 5.57 4.39 13.65
CA SER A 89 6.30 3.64 12.63
C SER A 89 6.04 2.16 12.84
N ASP A 90 5.83 1.44 11.75
CA ASP A 90 5.68 -0.01 11.73
C ASP A 90 6.59 -0.59 10.64
N SER A 91 7.14 -1.77 10.89
CA SER A 91 7.99 -2.44 9.91
C SER A 91 7.74 -3.93 9.90
N ASP A 92 7.38 -4.45 8.72
CA ASP A 92 7.13 -5.86 8.53
C ASP A 92 8.41 -6.55 8.06
N TRP A 93 8.90 -7.53 8.82
CA TRP A 93 10.17 -8.23 8.53
C TRP A 93 9.96 -9.33 7.49
N ALA A 94 10.66 -9.21 6.36
CA ALA A 94 10.73 -10.23 5.30
C ALA A 94 9.38 -10.77 4.79
N ALA A 95 8.27 -10.03 4.98
CA ALA A 95 6.94 -10.46 4.57
C ALA A 95 6.74 -10.50 3.05
N ASP A 96 7.60 -9.81 2.30
CA ASP A 96 7.67 -9.99 0.86
C ASP A 96 8.34 -11.33 0.52
N ARG A 97 7.55 -12.29 0.02
CA ARG A 97 8.05 -13.62 -0.32
C ARG A 97 8.94 -13.64 -1.56
N ASP A 98 8.84 -12.64 -2.43
CA ASP A 98 9.66 -12.56 -3.64
C ASP A 98 11.08 -12.08 -3.27
N ASP A 99 11.18 -10.96 -2.55
CA ASP A 99 12.47 -10.29 -2.33
C ASP A 99 13.00 -10.37 -0.88
N ARG A 100 12.19 -10.86 0.07
CA ARG A 100 12.43 -10.85 1.54
C ARG A 100 12.79 -9.49 2.13
N ARG A 101 12.49 -8.41 1.41
CA ARG A 101 12.73 -7.05 1.87
C ARG A 101 11.61 -6.61 2.79
N SER A 102 11.97 -5.98 3.90
CA SER A 102 11.00 -5.41 4.83
C SER A 102 10.26 -4.23 4.20
N VAL A 103 9.02 -4.04 4.62
CA VAL A 103 8.21 -2.88 4.27
C VAL A 103 8.05 -2.02 5.51
N LYS A 104 8.43 -0.76 5.41
CA LYS A 104 8.26 0.22 6.49
C LYS A 104 7.06 1.10 6.18
N ALA A 105 6.23 1.33 7.18
CA ALA A 105 5.13 2.28 7.13
C ALA A 105 5.26 3.28 8.27
N HIS A 106 4.79 4.49 8.05
CA HIS A 106 4.72 5.50 9.11
C HIS A 106 3.48 6.36 8.95
N PHE A 107 3.00 6.87 10.08
CA PHE A 107 1.84 7.73 10.21
C PHE A 107 2.18 8.87 11.17
N ILE A 108 1.96 10.11 10.73
CA ILE A 108 2.26 11.32 11.47
C ILE A 108 0.95 12.06 11.74
N PHE A 109 0.68 12.27 13.01
CA PHE A 109 -0.49 12.95 13.52
C PHE A 109 -0.11 14.29 14.14
N GLN A 110 -0.98 15.28 13.96
CA GLN A 110 -0.96 16.55 14.67
C GLN A 110 -2.22 16.62 15.54
N GLY A 111 -2.05 16.41 16.84
CA GLY A 111 -3.17 16.06 17.72
C GLY A 111 -3.96 14.86 17.17
N PRO A 112 -5.29 14.94 16.99
CA PRO A 112 -6.09 13.86 16.40
C PRO A 112 -6.02 13.77 14.87
N ASN A 113 -5.39 14.73 14.17
CA ASN A 113 -5.42 14.79 12.71
C ASN A 113 -4.25 14.01 12.10
N LEU A 114 -4.54 13.04 11.22
CA LEU A 114 -3.50 12.42 10.41
C LEU A 114 -3.09 13.38 9.28
N ILE A 115 -1.83 13.82 9.28
CA ILE A 115 -1.33 14.83 8.33
C ILE A 115 -0.35 14.25 7.30
N SER A 116 0.31 13.14 7.60
CA SER A 116 1.25 12.50 6.67
C SER A 116 1.36 11.01 6.93
N TRP A 117 1.54 10.24 5.87
CA TRP A 117 1.78 8.81 5.92
C TRP A 117 2.56 8.35 4.70
N SER A 118 3.23 7.21 4.81
CA SER A 118 3.80 6.52 3.66
C SER A 118 4.05 5.07 3.99
N CYS A 119 4.04 4.25 2.95
CA CYS A 119 4.46 2.86 2.97
C CYS A 119 5.54 2.68 1.90
N LYS A 120 6.70 2.16 2.30
CA LYS A 120 7.85 2.01 1.42
C LYS A 120 8.61 0.73 1.76
N GLN A 121 8.89 -0.07 0.73
CA GLN A 121 9.83 -1.18 0.82
C GLN A 121 11.27 -0.67 1.00
N GLN A 122 12.01 -1.31 1.89
CA GLN A 122 13.42 -0.99 2.09
C GLN A 122 14.26 -1.43 0.87
N PRO A 123 15.29 -0.65 0.49
CA PRO A 123 16.16 -1.01 -0.62
C PRO A 123 17.05 -2.23 -0.30
N THR A 124 17.32 -2.45 0.98
CA THR A 124 18.19 -3.51 1.49
C THR A 124 17.39 -4.55 2.27
N VAL A 125 17.88 -5.79 2.27
CA VAL A 125 17.33 -6.87 3.09
C VAL A 125 17.92 -6.74 4.49
N ALA A 126 17.07 -6.57 5.50
CA ALA A 126 17.50 -6.57 6.89
C ALA A 126 17.93 -7.98 7.32
N ARG A 127 19.13 -8.11 7.90
CA ARG A 127 19.67 -9.38 8.40
C ARG A 127 19.37 -9.63 9.89
N SER A 128 18.77 -8.67 10.56
CA SER A 128 18.36 -8.74 11.97
C SER A 128 16.94 -8.21 12.14
N SER A 129 16.27 -8.66 13.20
CA SER A 129 14.91 -8.27 13.58
C SER A 129 14.89 -7.15 14.63
N ALA A 130 15.99 -6.41 14.80
CA ALA A 130 16.04 -5.32 15.76
C ALA A 130 15.29 -4.11 15.17
N GLU A 131 14.24 -3.67 15.88
CA GLU A 131 13.48 -2.44 15.62
C GLU A 131 14.32 -1.18 15.89
#